data_AF-A0A8H5YSG9-F1
#
_entry.id   AF-A0A8H5YSG9-F1
#
_cell.length_a   1.000
_cell.length_b   1.000
_cell.length_c   1.000
_cell.angle_alpha   90.00
_cell.angle_beta   90.00
_cell.angle_gamma   90.00
#
_symmetry.space_group_name_H-M   'P 1'
#
loop_
_entity.id
_entity.type
_entity.pdbx_description
1 polymer ?
#
loop_
_entity_poly.entity_id
_entity_poly.type
_entity_poly.pdbx_seq_one_letter_code
_entity_poly.pdbx_strand_id
1 'polypeptide(L)'
;MSEVVLRDAYYSELPEIANVMSKAFWGDNLFGDLIHPHRNEYPDDVDLYWLRRVRVNFWDYRWKWLVAVTKDQNGKEVVTGIAQWARLGEGGKRFDLRFYDPRNLLKPLSSVAMKIHAWAIPSRAVDPKEEDIIERAYPHFDSIWSGKRAESWYLEALAVHPDFQGKNVGRQLVQWGLDQAEAEGVCASVVSALGKDDFYRKCGFDEQFGTAKDGEGNPLADVEGSNIFWKWPKSILYPLAAMDAQTSFLDLPREVRDMVYDYAFEDIKFSNAFTTQTAYSPEILPLLYVHKIISEDLQPRLYQNHAIVIPLQEPSTYATGEWSIVPRIACSKMMQQRSNTLIIEMSQTTISYYPDSDLEDDEDEDPVEDDTFWDPDSRGAKALPQKLISDILSLKQSLPALRTIKFVFWFGNWTAWSHTWEEHLEKLRATWPEPLLKIEMNLFEFVDDQVADGGFNWVEAWYYWAIERKRIWFQANNFKWRDHAKGDFRGRRIDVRVWQDEEFLGWDDEKADRALHKKRCEVKPLFVRTCDMKGRV
;
A
#
# COMPACT_ATOMS: atom_id res chain seq x y z
N MET A 1 -28.84 17.50 -50.23
CA MET A 1 -28.02 16.33 -49.88
C MET A 1 -28.87 15.44 -49.01
N SER A 2 -28.90 14.15 -49.32
CA SER A 2 -29.53 13.14 -48.47
C SER A 2 -28.92 13.20 -47.06
N GLU A 3 -29.71 12.88 -46.04
CA GLU A 3 -29.25 12.82 -44.65
C GLU A 3 -28.05 11.87 -44.52
N VAL A 4 -27.03 12.27 -43.76
CA VAL A 4 -25.88 11.41 -43.43
C VAL A 4 -26.24 10.66 -42.16
N VAL A 5 -26.16 9.33 -42.20
CA VAL A 5 -26.47 8.45 -41.08
C VAL A 5 -25.20 7.77 -40.60
N LEU A 6 -24.98 7.77 -39.29
CA LEU A 6 -23.88 7.03 -38.67
C LEU A 6 -24.35 5.65 -38.22
N ARG A 7 -23.54 4.63 -38.50
CA ARG A 7 -23.76 3.26 -37.99
C ARG A 7 -22.46 2.49 -37.90
N ASP A 8 -22.52 1.33 -37.25
CA ASP A 8 -21.42 0.37 -37.25
C ASP A 8 -21.12 -0.13 -38.68
N ALA A 9 -19.84 -0.36 -38.95
CA ALA A 9 -19.36 -0.95 -40.20
C ALA A 9 -19.74 -2.43 -40.30
N TYR A 10 -20.12 -2.87 -41.49
CA TYR A 10 -20.23 -4.30 -41.79
C TYR A 10 -18.92 -4.85 -42.35
N TYR A 11 -18.66 -6.15 -42.10
CA TYR A 11 -17.46 -6.82 -42.63
C TYR A 11 -17.40 -6.82 -44.17
N SER A 12 -18.56 -6.81 -44.85
CA SER A 12 -18.62 -6.71 -46.31
C SER A 12 -18.20 -5.33 -46.85
N GLU A 13 -18.18 -4.30 -46.00
CA GLU A 13 -17.86 -2.91 -46.39
C GLU A 13 -16.37 -2.59 -46.24
N LEU A 14 -15.55 -3.50 -45.67
CA LEU A 14 -14.13 -3.23 -45.44
C LEU A 14 -13.33 -2.85 -46.70
N PRO A 15 -13.59 -3.42 -47.90
CA PRO A 15 -12.96 -2.94 -49.14
C PRO A 15 -13.31 -1.48 -49.46
N GLU A 16 -14.56 -1.08 -49.26
CA GLU A 16 -14.99 0.31 -49.48
C GLU A 16 -14.38 1.25 -48.44
N ILE A 17 -14.32 0.82 -47.18
CA ILE A 17 -13.65 1.56 -46.11
C ILE A 17 -12.18 1.80 -46.45
N ALA A 18 -11.47 0.77 -46.91
CA ALA A 18 -10.08 0.87 -47.33
C ALA A 18 -9.91 1.85 -48.51
N ASN A 19 -10.84 1.86 -49.47
CA ASN A 19 -10.85 2.80 -50.59
C ASN A 19 -11.09 4.25 -50.13
N VAL A 20 -12.00 4.47 -49.16
CA VAL A 20 -12.22 5.80 -48.59
C VAL A 20 -10.98 6.29 -47.85
N MET A 21 -10.32 5.43 -47.08
CA MET A 21 -9.08 5.77 -46.37
C MET A 21 -7.94 6.10 -47.34
N SER A 22 -7.73 5.30 -48.40
CA SER A 22 -6.68 5.56 -49.39
C SER A 22 -6.86 6.91 -50.08
N LYS A 23 -8.09 7.28 -50.44
CA LYS A 23 -8.40 8.59 -51.04
C LYS A 23 -8.28 9.75 -50.04
N ALA A 24 -8.72 9.55 -48.80
CA ALA A 24 -8.70 10.61 -47.78
C ALA A 24 -7.27 10.97 -47.36
N PHE A 25 -6.39 9.99 -47.26
CA PHE A 25 -4.99 10.15 -46.85
C PHE A 25 -4.01 10.29 -48.03
N TRP A 26 -4.50 10.47 -49.26
CA TRP A 26 -3.67 10.51 -50.46
C TRP A 26 -2.54 11.56 -50.44
N GLY A 27 -2.83 12.72 -49.85
CA GLY A 27 -1.88 13.84 -49.72
C GLY A 27 -1.29 14.01 -48.33
N ASP A 28 -1.42 13.00 -47.46
CA ASP A 28 -0.87 13.02 -46.11
C ASP A 28 0.64 12.74 -46.14
N ASN A 29 1.42 13.42 -45.28
CA ASN A 29 2.88 13.27 -45.27
C ASN A 29 3.35 11.92 -44.72
N LEU A 30 2.59 11.30 -43.80
CA LEU A 30 2.89 9.97 -43.27
C LEU A 30 2.32 8.89 -44.19
N PHE A 31 1.00 8.88 -44.38
CA PHE A 31 0.34 7.82 -45.11
C PHE A 31 0.53 7.93 -46.62
N GLY A 32 0.54 9.13 -47.17
CA GLY A 32 0.73 9.37 -48.60
C GLY A 32 2.21 9.31 -48.98
N ASP A 33 3.04 10.20 -48.43
CA ASP A 33 4.43 10.36 -48.88
C ASP A 33 5.38 9.28 -48.36
N LEU A 34 5.35 9.01 -47.06
CA LEU A 34 6.31 8.10 -46.43
C LEU A 34 5.95 6.62 -46.61
N ILE A 35 4.70 6.24 -46.32
CA ILE A 35 4.27 4.85 -46.43
C ILE A 35 4.01 4.45 -47.89
N HIS A 36 3.46 5.35 -48.71
CA HIS A 36 3.12 5.07 -50.12
C HIS A 36 3.83 5.97 -51.14
N PRO A 37 5.18 5.97 -51.20
CA PRO A 37 5.92 6.84 -52.12
C PRO A 37 5.58 6.59 -53.60
N HIS A 38 5.18 5.37 -53.95
CA HIS A 38 4.84 4.98 -55.33
C HIS A 38 3.33 5.03 -55.63
N ARG A 39 2.52 5.70 -54.79
CA ARG A 39 1.06 5.79 -54.97
C ARG A 39 0.62 6.36 -56.33
N ASN A 40 1.39 7.27 -56.91
CA ASN A 40 1.07 7.84 -58.23
C ASN A 40 1.34 6.85 -59.37
N GLU A 41 2.27 5.90 -59.18
CA GLU A 41 2.59 4.86 -60.16
C GLU A 41 1.63 3.67 -60.06
N TYR A 42 1.19 3.34 -58.83
CA TYR A 42 0.32 2.21 -58.52
C TYR A 42 -0.89 2.63 -57.65
N PRO A 43 -1.81 3.46 -58.18
CA PRO A 43 -2.92 4.01 -57.39
C PRO A 43 -3.89 2.95 -56.86
N ASP A 44 -4.07 1.86 -57.61
CA ASP A 44 -4.97 0.77 -57.25
C ASP A 44 -4.42 -0.14 -56.13
N ASP A 45 -3.16 0.02 -55.74
CA ASP A 45 -2.50 -0.81 -54.73
C ASP A 45 -2.50 -0.15 -53.33
N VAL A 46 -2.89 1.13 -53.21
CA VAL A 46 -2.84 1.90 -51.95
C VAL A 46 -3.88 1.41 -50.94
N ASP A 47 -5.04 0.94 -51.41
CA ASP A 47 -6.09 0.42 -50.54
C ASP A 47 -5.70 -0.89 -49.84
N LEU A 48 -4.76 -1.66 -50.40
CA LEU A 48 -4.31 -2.94 -49.83
C LEU A 48 -3.71 -2.76 -48.43
N TYR A 49 -2.98 -1.66 -48.19
CA TYR A 49 -2.43 -1.31 -46.88
C TYR A 49 -3.53 -1.21 -45.82
N TRP A 50 -4.59 -0.45 -46.15
CA TRP A 50 -5.73 -0.21 -45.27
C TRP A 50 -6.58 -1.47 -45.12
N LEU A 51 -6.87 -2.16 -46.23
CA LEU A 51 -7.71 -3.36 -46.26
C LEU A 51 -7.18 -4.46 -45.33
N ARG A 52 -5.86 -4.69 -45.34
CA ARG A 52 -5.21 -5.68 -44.48
C ARG A 52 -5.40 -5.32 -43.01
N ARG A 53 -5.12 -4.06 -42.64
CA ARG A 53 -5.27 -3.57 -41.25
C ARG A 53 -6.71 -3.64 -40.79
N VAL A 54 -7.64 -3.09 -41.57
CA VAL A 54 -9.07 -3.10 -41.25
C VAL A 54 -9.60 -4.53 -41.09
N ARG A 55 -9.20 -5.49 -41.93
CA ARG A 55 -9.62 -6.91 -41.80
C ARG A 55 -9.13 -7.59 -40.53
N VAL A 56 -7.96 -7.22 -40.02
CA VAL A 56 -7.45 -7.75 -38.73
C VAL A 56 -8.17 -7.06 -37.58
N ASN A 57 -8.21 -5.74 -37.65
CA ASN A 57 -8.64 -4.86 -36.58
C ASN A 57 -10.16 -4.83 -36.39
N PHE A 58 -10.95 -5.24 -37.40
CA PHE A 58 -12.39 -5.45 -37.27
C PHE A 58 -12.75 -6.48 -36.19
N TRP A 59 -11.85 -7.43 -35.92
CA TRP A 59 -12.05 -8.47 -34.90
C TRP A 59 -11.51 -8.09 -33.53
N ASP A 60 -11.02 -6.85 -33.35
CA ASP A 60 -10.74 -6.31 -32.03
C ASP A 60 -12.01 -5.65 -31.46
N TYR A 61 -12.61 -6.27 -30.46
CA TYR A 61 -13.88 -5.82 -29.91
C TYR A 61 -13.79 -4.50 -29.14
N ARG A 62 -12.58 -4.12 -28.70
CA ARG A 62 -12.30 -2.81 -28.12
C ARG A 62 -12.33 -1.70 -29.16
N TRP A 63 -12.23 -2.06 -30.44
CA TRP A 63 -12.25 -1.11 -31.55
C TRP A 63 -13.68 -1.02 -32.10
N LYS A 64 -14.12 0.22 -32.33
CA LYS A 64 -15.43 0.56 -32.89
C LYS A 64 -15.22 1.19 -34.26
N TRP A 65 -15.69 0.48 -35.27
CA TRP A 65 -15.65 0.90 -36.67
C TRP A 65 -16.99 1.53 -37.03
N LEU A 66 -16.98 2.83 -37.27
CA LEU A 66 -18.16 3.60 -37.66
C LEU A 66 -18.04 4.03 -39.11
N VAL A 67 -19.15 3.96 -39.81
CA VAL A 67 -19.30 4.49 -41.16
C VAL A 67 -20.36 5.57 -41.18
N ALA A 68 -20.08 6.64 -41.91
CA ALA A 68 -21.04 7.66 -42.28
C ALA A 68 -21.55 7.34 -43.68
N VAL A 69 -22.83 6.99 -43.80
CA VAL A 69 -23.45 6.61 -45.07
C VAL A 69 -24.43 7.67 -45.55
N THR A 70 -24.53 7.82 -46.86
CA THR A 70 -25.56 8.62 -47.51
C THR A 70 -26.16 7.86 -48.68
N LYS A 71 -27.33 8.29 -49.16
CA LYS A 71 -27.94 7.72 -50.36
C LYS A 71 -27.48 8.47 -51.60
N ASP A 72 -26.97 7.73 -52.58
CA ASP A 72 -26.66 8.27 -53.91
C ASP A 72 -27.93 8.63 -54.70
N GLN A 73 -27.75 9.11 -55.94
CA GLN A 73 -28.85 9.48 -56.83
C GLN A 73 -29.77 8.30 -57.20
N ASN A 74 -29.28 7.07 -57.06
CA ASN A 74 -30.00 5.84 -57.33
C ASN A 74 -30.61 5.22 -56.05
N GLY A 75 -30.48 5.89 -54.90
CA GLY A 75 -30.96 5.43 -53.60
C GLY A 75 -30.09 4.37 -52.92
N LYS A 76 -28.91 4.05 -53.47
CA LYS A 76 -27.95 3.11 -52.89
C LYS A 76 -27.16 3.79 -51.78
N GLU A 77 -26.92 3.07 -50.67
CA GLU A 77 -26.04 3.54 -49.62
C GLU A 77 -24.58 3.56 -50.08
N VAL A 78 -23.92 4.69 -49.84
CA VAL A 78 -22.50 4.92 -50.14
C VAL A 78 -21.81 5.37 -48.87
N VAL A 79 -20.65 4.78 -48.58
CA VAL A 79 -19.80 5.16 -47.45
C VAL A 79 -19.10 6.48 -47.80
N THR A 80 -19.39 7.52 -47.02
CA THR A 80 -18.85 8.88 -47.22
C THR A 80 -17.70 9.21 -46.29
N GLY A 81 -17.59 8.51 -45.17
CA GLY A 81 -16.52 8.66 -44.20
C GLY A 81 -16.53 7.54 -43.16
N ILE A 82 -15.43 7.41 -42.44
CA ILE A 82 -15.17 6.34 -41.47
C ILE A 82 -14.48 6.93 -40.24
N ALA A 83 -14.77 6.36 -39.08
CA ALA A 83 -13.99 6.58 -37.88
C ALA A 83 -13.72 5.26 -37.16
N GLN A 84 -12.50 5.15 -36.63
CA GLN A 84 -12.03 4.04 -35.85
C GLN A 84 -11.68 4.55 -34.46
N TRP A 85 -12.45 4.09 -33.48
CA TRP A 85 -12.27 4.44 -32.08
C TRP A 85 -11.82 3.22 -31.28
N ALA A 86 -10.75 3.35 -30.50
CA ALA A 86 -10.29 2.31 -29.58
C ALA A 86 -10.63 2.71 -28.14
N ARG A 87 -11.27 1.80 -27.37
CA ARG A 87 -11.41 1.99 -25.92
C ARG A 87 -10.18 1.42 -25.21
N LEU A 88 -9.34 2.32 -24.69
CA LEU A 88 -8.12 1.99 -23.95
C LEU A 88 -8.42 1.70 -22.46
N GLY A 89 -7.43 1.29 -21.68
CA GLY A 89 -7.57 1.09 -20.23
C GLY A 89 -8.37 -0.15 -19.79
N GLU A 90 -8.58 -0.27 -18.49
CA GLU A 90 -9.35 -1.33 -17.83
C GLU A 90 -10.82 -1.28 -18.24
N GLY A 91 -11.40 -0.09 -18.42
CA GLY A 91 -12.77 0.06 -18.91
C GLY A 91 -12.99 -0.56 -20.29
N GLY A 92 -11.94 -0.69 -21.11
CA GLY A 92 -11.97 -1.40 -22.38
C GLY A 92 -12.20 -2.91 -22.25
N LYS A 93 -11.80 -3.53 -21.12
CA LYS A 93 -11.93 -4.99 -20.90
C LYS A 93 -13.39 -5.47 -20.92
N ARG A 94 -14.36 -4.59 -20.67
CA ARG A 94 -15.78 -4.94 -20.76
C ARG A 94 -16.22 -5.31 -22.18
N PHE A 95 -15.46 -4.89 -23.18
CA PHE A 95 -15.69 -5.25 -24.59
C PHE A 95 -14.96 -6.54 -25.00
N ASP A 96 -14.05 -7.05 -24.17
CA ASP A 96 -13.39 -8.31 -24.43
C ASP A 96 -14.40 -9.45 -24.36
N LEU A 97 -14.24 -10.42 -25.26
CA LEU A 97 -14.99 -11.66 -25.13
C LEU A 97 -14.42 -12.51 -24.00
N ARG A 98 -15.25 -13.41 -23.46
CA ARG A 98 -14.79 -14.41 -22.51
C ARG A 98 -13.69 -15.26 -23.14
N PHE A 99 -12.72 -15.71 -22.36
CA PHE A 99 -11.52 -16.40 -22.88
C PHE A 99 -11.83 -17.63 -23.76
N TYR A 100 -12.94 -18.33 -23.51
CA TYR A 100 -13.38 -19.51 -24.24
C TYR A 100 -14.33 -19.22 -25.43
N ASP A 101 -14.61 -17.96 -25.75
CA ASP A 101 -15.44 -17.62 -26.90
C ASP A 101 -14.67 -17.94 -28.20
N PRO A 102 -15.21 -18.77 -29.11
CA PRO A 102 -14.52 -19.15 -30.35
C PRO A 102 -14.21 -17.95 -31.25
N ARG A 103 -14.94 -16.84 -31.10
CA ARG A 103 -14.69 -15.62 -31.87
C ARG A 103 -13.37 -14.94 -31.52
N ASN A 104 -12.74 -15.26 -30.39
CA ASN A 104 -11.37 -14.82 -30.08
C ASN A 104 -10.34 -15.33 -31.10
N LEU A 105 -10.66 -16.37 -31.86
CA LEU A 105 -9.78 -16.89 -32.92
C LEU A 105 -9.83 -16.04 -34.20
N LEU A 106 -10.85 -15.18 -34.39
CA LEU A 106 -11.04 -14.47 -35.65
C LEU A 106 -9.94 -13.43 -35.91
N LYS A 107 -9.49 -12.69 -34.87
CA LYS A 107 -8.36 -11.76 -34.98
C LYS A 107 -7.04 -12.45 -35.35
N PRO A 108 -6.55 -13.48 -34.62
CA PRO A 108 -5.30 -14.14 -34.97
C PRO A 108 -5.39 -14.87 -36.32
N LEU A 109 -6.53 -15.50 -36.65
CA LEU A 109 -6.75 -16.12 -37.96
C LEU A 109 -6.73 -15.08 -39.09
N SER A 110 -7.38 -13.94 -38.90
CA SER A 110 -7.36 -12.84 -39.87
C SER A 110 -5.94 -12.28 -40.03
N SER A 111 -5.16 -12.16 -38.95
CA SER A 111 -3.75 -11.75 -39.00
C SER A 111 -2.91 -12.70 -39.85
N VAL A 112 -3.05 -14.02 -39.65
CA VAL A 112 -2.35 -15.01 -40.48
C VAL A 112 -2.81 -14.95 -41.93
N ALA A 113 -4.12 -14.87 -42.17
CA ALA A 113 -4.67 -14.75 -43.52
C ALA A 113 -4.17 -13.49 -44.24
N MET A 114 -4.08 -12.36 -43.55
CA MET A 114 -3.59 -11.11 -44.14
C MET A 114 -2.07 -11.10 -44.36
N LYS A 115 -1.29 -11.83 -43.54
CA LYS A 115 0.14 -12.07 -43.83
C LYS A 115 0.33 -12.90 -45.11
N ILE A 116 -0.47 -13.97 -45.28
CA ILE A 116 -0.46 -14.78 -46.51
C ILE A 116 -0.91 -13.93 -47.71
N HIS A 117 -1.96 -13.11 -47.53
CA HIS A 117 -2.43 -12.20 -48.57
C HIS A 117 -1.37 -11.16 -48.95
N ALA A 118 -0.65 -10.58 -47.98
CA ALA A 118 0.42 -9.62 -48.25
C ALA A 118 1.60 -10.26 -48.99
N TRP A 119 1.92 -11.52 -48.68
CA TRP A 119 2.93 -12.29 -49.39
C TRP A 119 2.50 -12.62 -50.84
N ALA A 120 1.25 -13.03 -51.05
CA ALA A 120 0.73 -13.41 -52.36
C ALA A 120 0.47 -12.20 -53.27
N ILE A 121 0.01 -11.09 -52.69
CA ILE A 121 -0.37 -9.86 -53.39
C ILE A 121 0.28 -8.69 -52.64
N PRO A 122 1.58 -8.42 -52.85
CA PRO A 122 2.26 -7.28 -52.25
C PRO A 122 1.72 -5.97 -52.82
N SER A 123 1.71 -4.90 -52.01
CA SER A 123 1.34 -3.57 -52.51
C SER A 123 2.57 -2.93 -53.15
N ARG A 124 2.50 -2.57 -54.42
CA ARG A 124 3.61 -1.88 -55.12
C ARG A 124 3.70 -0.39 -54.77
N ALA A 125 2.62 0.17 -54.23
CA ALA A 125 2.57 1.56 -53.81
C ALA A 125 3.38 1.82 -52.53
N VAL A 126 3.49 0.81 -51.66
CA VAL A 126 4.09 0.88 -50.32
C VAL A 126 5.61 0.74 -50.36
N ASP A 127 6.34 1.49 -49.54
CA ASP A 127 7.72 1.13 -49.19
C ASP A 127 7.71 0.05 -48.10
N PRO A 128 8.21 -1.18 -48.37
CA PRO A 128 8.20 -2.27 -47.39
C PRO A 128 8.90 -1.94 -46.06
N LYS A 129 9.83 -0.97 -46.04
CA LYS A 129 10.52 -0.55 -44.81
C LYS A 129 9.65 0.32 -43.91
N GLU A 130 8.75 1.08 -44.52
CA GLU A 130 7.89 2.02 -43.81
C GLU A 130 6.46 1.49 -43.63
N GLU A 131 6.14 0.31 -44.18
CA GLU A 131 4.82 -0.32 -44.02
C GLU A 131 4.42 -0.47 -42.54
N ASP A 132 5.36 -0.77 -41.65
CA ASP A 132 5.14 -0.99 -40.21
C ASP A 132 5.59 0.18 -39.32
N ILE A 133 5.82 1.36 -39.89
CA ILE A 133 6.38 2.51 -39.16
C ILE A 133 5.55 2.92 -37.94
N ILE A 134 4.22 2.82 -38.05
CA ILE A 134 3.29 3.17 -36.96
C ILE A 134 3.40 2.14 -35.83
N GLU A 135 3.40 0.86 -36.16
CA GLU A 135 3.56 -0.23 -35.20
C GLU A 135 4.91 -0.16 -34.49
N ARG A 136 5.98 0.25 -35.19
CA ARG A 136 7.31 0.51 -34.61
C ARG A 136 7.33 1.75 -33.71
N ALA A 137 6.53 2.77 -34.00
CA ALA A 137 6.51 4.02 -33.25
C ALA A 137 5.73 3.92 -31.92
N TYR A 138 4.64 3.15 -31.87
CA TYR A 138 3.77 3.07 -30.69
C TYR A 138 4.50 2.85 -29.35
N PRO A 139 5.45 1.91 -29.22
CA PRO A 139 6.18 1.68 -27.95
C PRO A 139 7.00 2.87 -27.43
N HIS A 140 7.30 3.86 -28.28
CA HIS A 140 8.09 5.03 -27.88
C HIS A 140 7.25 6.11 -27.17
N PHE A 141 5.94 6.14 -27.43
CA PHE A 141 5.04 7.17 -26.91
C PHE A 141 3.76 6.62 -26.24
N ASP A 142 3.53 5.31 -26.22
CA ASP A 142 2.34 4.69 -25.62
C ASP A 142 2.12 5.07 -24.14
N SER A 143 3.20 5.37 -23.42
CA SER A 143 3.18 5.88 -22.05
C SER A 143 2.36 7.17 -21.87
N ILE A 144 2.04 7.88 -22.95
CA ILE A 144 1.14 9.04 -22.92
C ILE A 144 -0.28 8.67 -22.45
N TRP A 145 -0.71 7.43 -22.67
CA TRP A 145 -1.96 6.85 -22.16
C TRP A 145 -1.75 6.17 -20.81
N SER A 146 -1.16 6.89 -19.86
CA SER A 146 -0.95 6.44 -18.48
C SER A 146 -1.58 7.38 -17.45
N GLY A 147 -1.65 6.91 -16.20
CA GLY A 147 -2.22 7.69 -15.09
C GLY A 147 -3.64 8.17 -15.38
N LYS A 148 -3.87 9.50 -15.32
CA LYS A 148 -5.19 10.11 -15.59
C LYS A 148 -5.67 9.95 -17.04
N ARG A 149 -4.79 9.57 -17.97
CA ARG A 149 -5.07 9.38 -19.40
C ARG A 149 -5.15 7.91 -19.81
N ALA A 150 -5.01 6.99 -18.85
CA ALA A 150 -5.09 5.55 -19.10
C ALA A 150 -6.49 5.09 -19.51
N GLU A 151 -7.53 5.69 -18.92
CA GLU A 151 -8.92 5.48 -19.32
C GLU A 151 -9.29 6.50 -20.40
N SER A 152 -9.24 6.09 -21.68
CA SER A 152 -9.50 6.96 -22.82
C SER A 152 -10.25 6.27 -23.96
N TRP A 153 -11.09 7.03 -24.65
CA TRP A 153 -11.50 6.73 -26.02
C TRP A 153 -10.51 7.38 -27.00
N TYR A 154 -9.75 6.57 -27.71
CA TYR A 154 -8.75 7.04 -28.67
C TYR A 154 -9.28 6.97 -30.10
N LEU A 155 -9.35 8.12 -30.78
CA LEU A 155 -9.62 8.20 -32.20
C LEU A 155 -8.34 7.88 -32.96
N GLU A 156 -8.26 6.65 -33.47
CA GLU A 156 -7.08 6.13 -34.13
C GLU A 156 -7.05 6.46 -35.62
N ALA A 157 -8.22 6.48 -36.27
CA ALA A 157 -8.33 6.91 -37.66
C ALA A 157 -9.64 7.63 -37.94
N LEU A 158 -9.56 8.69 -38.74
CA LEU A 158 -10.70 9.44 -39.25
C LEU A 158 -10.46 9.77 -40.72
N ALA A 159 -11.29 9.23 -41.60
CA ALA A 159 -11.22 9.50 -43.04
C ALA A 159 -12.59 9.91 -43.58
N VAL A 160 -12.59 10.93 -44.43
CA VAL A 160 -13.78 11.36 -45.17
C VAL A 160 -13.41 11.41 -46.63
N HIS A 161 -14.21 10.73 -47.46
CA HIS A 161 -14.00 10.69 -48.90
C HIS A 161 -13.93 12.14 -49.44
N PRO A 162 -12.96 12.48 -50.33
CA PRO A 162 -12.73 13.85 -50.79
C PRO A 162 -14.01 14.60 -51.23
N ASP A 163 -14.87 13.94 -52.02
CA ASP A 163 -16.15 14.50 -52.49
C ASP A 163 -17.16 14.86 -51.38
N PHE A 164 -16.93 14.35 -50.17
CA PHE A 164 -17.80 14.54 -49.00
C PHE A 164 -17.15 15.40 -47.90
N GLN A 165 -15.93 15.90 -48.11
CA GLN A 165 -15.28 16.84 -47.19
C GLN A 165 -15.99 18.20 -47.18
N GLY A 166 -15.81 18.96 -46.09
CA GLY A 166 -16.48 20.25 -45.89
C GLY A 166 -17.98 20.17 -45.59
N LYS A 167 -18.57 18.96 -45.54
CA LYS A 167 -20.01 18.73 -45.28
C LYS A 167 -20.30 18.24 -43.86
N ASN A 168 -19.42 18.56 -42.90
CA ASN A 168 -19.51 18.15 -41.49
C ASN A 168 -19.54 16.63 -41.19
N VAL A 169 -19.29 15.76 -42.18
CA VAL A 169 -19.24 14.29 -41.97
C VAL A 169 -18.23 13.91 -40.89
N GLY A 170 -17.00 14.43 -40.99
CA GLY A 170 -15.96 14.16 -40.00
C GLY A 170 -16.32 14.64 -38.60
N ARG A 171 -17.00 15.80 -38.47
CA ARG A 171 -17.46 16.31 -37.18
C ARG A 171 -18.49 15.37 -36.53
N GLN A 172 -19.42 14.82 -37.31
CA GLN A 172 -20.42 13.87 -36.79
C GLN A 172 -19.75 12.58 -36.28
N LEU A 173 -18.81 12.04 -37.04
CA LEU A 173 -18.03 10.86 -36.65
C LEU A 173 -17.20 11.09 -35.37
N VAL A 174 -16.60 12.27 -35.23
CA VAL A 174 -15.87 12.65 -34.02
C VAL A 174 -16.83 12.79 -32.84
N GLN A 175 -17.96 13.46 -33.04
CA GLN A 175 -18.94 13.72 -31.98
C GLN A 175 -19.43 12.44 -31.32
N TRP A 176 -19.67 11.38 -32.10
CA TRP A 176 -20.08 10.08 -31.55
C TRP A 176 -19.12 9.56 -30.47
N GLY A 177 -17.80 9.63 -30.71
CA GLY A 177 -16.81 9.12 -29.77
C GLY A 177 -16.62 10.03 -28.56
N LEU A 178 -16.74 11.35 -28.78
CA LEU A 178 -16.78 12.31 -27.68
C LEU A 178 -17.99 12.08 -26.77
N ASP A 179 -19.15 11.73 -27.34
CA ASP A 179 -20.35 11.40 -26.58
C ASP A 179 -20.18 10.10 -25.77
N GLN A 180 -19.47 9.09 -26.31
CA GLN A 180 -19.12 7.87 -25.55
C GLN A 180 -18.18 8.18 -24.38
N ALA A 181 -17.15 9.00 -24.62
CA ALA A 181 -16.19 9.41 -23.59
C ALA A 181 -16.87 10.20 -22.47
N GLU A 182 -17.75 11.14 -22.83
CA GLU A 182 -18.53 11.93 -21.89
C GLU A 182 -19.47 11.05 -21.05
N ALA A 183 -20.19 10.12 -21.69
CA ALA A 183 -21.11 9.22 -21.01
C ALA A 183 -20.41 8.31 -19.98
N GLU A 184 -19.15 7.95 -20.23
CA GLU A 184 -18.33 7.18 -19.31
C GLU A 184 -17.55 8.03 -18.30
N GLY A 185 -17.51 9.35 -18.46
CA GLY A 185 -16.68 10.22 -17.64
C GLY A 185 -15.18 9.99 -17.81
N VAL A 186 -14.75 9.60 -19.02
CA VAL A 186 -13.33 9.35 -19.36
C VAL A 186 -12.85 10.34 -20.42
N CYS A 187 -11.53 10.46 -20.61
CA CYS A 187 -11.02 11.36 -21.64
C CYS A 187 -11.20 10.78 -23.04
N ALA A 188 -11.15 11.65 -24.05
CA ALA A 188 -10.95 11.26 -25.44
C ALA A 188 -9.62 11.80 -25.93
N SER A 189 -8.94 11.06 -26.80
CA SER A 189 -7.66 11.45 -27.38
C SER A 189 -7.61 11.25 -28.89
N VAL A 190 -6.77 12.00 -29.59
CA VAL A 190 -6.50 11.84 -31.02
C VAL A 190 -5.08 12.27 -31.35
N VAL A 191 -4.41 11.54 -32.26
CA VAL A 191 -3.15 11.99 -32.89
C VAL A 191 -3.52 12.76 -34.16
N SER A 192 -3.19 14.04 -34.20
CA SER A 192 -3.55 14.92 -35.31
C SER A 192 -2.51 14.86 -36.44
N ALA A 193 -2.98 14.62 -37.66
CA ALA A 193 -2.19 14.74 -38.87
C ALA A 193 -1.79 16.20 -39.16
N LEU A 194 -0.77 16.39 -39.99
CA LEU A 194 -0.28 17.72 -40.37
C LEU A 194 -1.41 18.61 -40.89
N GLY A 195 -1.54 19.80 -40.31
CA GLY A 195 -2.56 20.79 -40.70
C GLY A 195 -4.00 20.47 -40.26
N LYS A 196 -4.22 19.46 -39.40
CA LYS A 196 -5.57 19.09 -38.90
C LYS A 196 -5.84 19.50 -37.45
N ASP A 197 -4.89 20.12 -36.77
CA ASP A 197 -5.01 20.53 -35.36
C ASP A 197 -6.25 21.40 -35.10
N ASP A 198 -6.47 22.42 -35.94
CA ASP A 198 -7.61 23.34 -35.82
C ASP A 198 -8.96 22.63 -35.99
N PHE A 199 -9.02 21.55 -36.77
CA PHE A 199 -10.24 20.78 -36.91
C PHE A 199 -10.60 20.09 -35.59
N TYR A 200 -9.63 19.46 -34.92
CA TYR A 200 -9.86 18.78 -33.64
C TYR A 200 -10.14 19.77 -32.51
N ARG A 201 -9.44 20.91 -32.46
CA ARG A 201 -9.79 22.02 -31.54
C ARG A 201 -11.24 22.46 -31.70
N LYS A 202 -11.70 22.65 -32.95
CA LYS A 202 -13.11 23.00 -33.24
C LYS A 202 -14.11 21.90 -32.89
N CYS A 203 -13.68 20.64 -32.83
CA CYS A 203 -14.51 19.53 -32.33
C CYS A 203 -14.57 19.48 -30.79
N GLY A 204 -13.73 20.27 -30.11
CA GLY A 204 -13.68 20.38 -28.66
C GLY A 204 -12.60 19.53 -28.01
N PHE A 205 -11.55 19.16 -28.74
CA PHE A 205 -10.30 18.72 -28.09
C PHE A 205 -9.53 19.98 -27.66
N ASP A 206 -9.68 20.32 -26.38
CA ASP A 206 -9.30 21.63 -25.86
C ASP A 206 -7.87 21.67 -25.28
N GLU A 207 -7.23 20.51 -25.09
CA GLU A 207 -5.86 20.38 -24.60
C GLU A 207 -4.96 19.71 -25.66
N GLN A 208 -3.75 20.27 -25.88
CA GLN A 208 -2.67 19.59 -26.60
C GLN A 208 -1.61 19.15 -25.58
N PHE A 209 -1.35 17.84 -25.49
CA PHE A 209 -0.33 17.29 -24.59
C PHE A 209 0.32 16.05 -25.19
N GLY A 210 1.65 16.11 -25.39
CA GLY A 210 2.44 15.06 -26.01
C GLY A 210 2.41 15.06 -27.54
N THR A 211 3.34 14.31 -28.13
CA THR A 211 3.38 14.05 -29.57
C THR A 211 3.73 12.60 -29.83
N ALA A 212 3.20 12.00 -30.91
CA ALA A 212 3.55 10.64 -31.32
C ALA A 212 5.00 10.50 -31.84
N LYS A 213 5.78 11.58 -31.75
CA LYS A 213 7.20 11.68 -32.11
C LYS A 213 8.12 11.56 -30.90
N ASP A 214 7.56 11.61 -29.70
CA ASP A 214 8.33 11.52 -28.46
C ASP A 214 8.95 10.12 -28.31
N GLY A 215 10.08 10.05 -27.59
CA GLY A 215 10.82 8.82 -27.29
C GLY A 215 12.08 8.65 -28.15
N GLU A 216 13.18 8.25 -27.49
CA GLU A 216 14.46 8.01 -28.16
C GLU A 216 14.34 6.87 -29.19
N GLY A 217 14.84 7.09 -30.40
CA GLY A 217 14.77 6.11 -31.50
C GLY A 217 13.40 5.99 -32.19
N ASN A 218 12.44 6.88 -31.90
CA ASN A 218 11.13 6.85 -32.54
C ASN A 218 11.26 7.15 -34.05
N PRO A 219 10.79 6.25 -34.94
CA PRO A 219 10.90 6.45 -36.38
C PRO A 219 10.05 7.61 -36.92
N LEU A 220 9.10 8.13 -36.14
CA LEU A 220 8.28 9.30 -36.49
C LEU A 220 8.89 10.63 -36.05
N ALA A 221 10.09 10.65 -35.48
CA ALA A 221 10.71 11.87 -34.92
C ALA A 221 10.74 13.05 -35.93
N ASP A 222 11.02 12.76 -37.19
CA ASP A 222 11.15 13.76 -38.27
C ASP A 222 9.86 14.02 -39.06
N VAL A 223 8.76 13.33 -38.73
CA VAL A 223 7.47 13.52 -39.41
C VAL A 223 6.79 14.77 -38.86
N GLU A 224 6.47 15.74 -39.71
CA GLU A 224 5.73 16.93 -39.28
C GLU A 224 4.28 16.58 -38.86
N GLY A 225 3.76 17.28 -37.85
CA GLY A 225 2.45 16.99 -37.25
C GLY A 225 2.56 16.07 -36.04
N SER A 226 1.59 15.15 -35.89
CA SER A 226 1.54 14.12 -34.84
C SER A 226 1.36 14.67 -33.43
N ASN A 227 0.69 15.82 -33.29
CA ASN A 227 0.32 16.39 -32.00
C ASN A 227 -0.83 15.58 -31.38
N ILE A 228 -0.73 15.26 -30.08
CA ILE A 228 -1.79 14.53 -29.38
C ILE A 228 -2.72 15.52 -28.68
N PHE A 229 -3.99 15.44 -29.03
CA PHE A 229 -5.05 16.29 -28.50
C PHE A 229 -5.98 15.50 -27.58
N TRP A 230 -6.48 16.17 -26.55
CA TRP A 230 -7.27 15.59 -25.49
C TRP A 230 -8.56 16.37 -25.27
N LYS A 231 -9.63 15.64 -24.98
CA LYS A 231 -10.87 16.19 -24.45
C LYS A 231 -11.16 15.53 -23.11
N TRP A 232 -11.25 16.35 -22.07
CA TRP A 232 -11.73 15.90 -20.77
C TRP A 232 -13.27 15.94 -20.74
N PRO A 233 -13.92 15.01 -20.04
CA PRO A 233 -15.37 15.01 -19.89
C PRO A 233 -15.83 16.27 -19.14
N LYS A 234 -17.05 16.74 -19.40
CA LYS A 234 -17.61 17.95 -18.76
C LYS A 234 -17.86 17.76 -17.27
N SER A 235 -18.08 16.52 -16.83
CA SER A 235 -18.06 16.16 -15.41
C SER A 235 -16.71 16.46 -14.73
N ILE A 236 -15.63 16.59 -15.51
CA ILE A 236 -14.33 17.09 -15.08
C ILE A 236 -14.18 18.61 -15.38
N LEU A 237 -14.94 19.21 -16.31
CA LEU A 237 -14.91 20.66 -16.57
C LEU A 237 -15.70 21.54 -15.58
N TYR A 238 -16.82 21.05 -15.03
CA TYR A 238 -17.48 21.71 -13.89
C TYR A 238 -16.59 21.77 -12.65
N PRO A 239 -15.79 20.73 -12.37
CA PRO A 239 -14.73 20.90 -11.43
C PRO A 239 -13.54 21.64 -12.05
N LEU A 240 -13.20 21.72 -13.35
CA LEU A 240 -12.10 22.58 -13.87
C LEU A 240 -12.24 24.09 -13.63
N ALA A 241 -13.44 24.66 -13.73
CA ALA A 241 -13.66 26.05 -13.29
C ALA A 241 -13.56 26.22 -11.76
N ALA A 242 -13.59 25.11 -11.02
CA ALA A 242 -13.29 25.01 -9.59
C ALA A 242 -11.94 24.29 -9.29
N MET A 243 -11.18 23.87 -10.31
CA MET A 243 -9.98 22.99 -10.25
C MET A 243 -8.78 23.71 -10.88
N ASP A 244 -8.69 25.03 -10.65
CA ASP A 244 -7.40 25.55 -10.16
C ASP A 244 -7.00 24.90 -8.82
N ALA A 245 -7.89 24.14 -8.17
CA ALA A 245 -7.56 23.10 -7.22
C ALA A 245 -7.52 21.73 -7.91
N GLN A 246 -6.32 21.20 -8.21
CA GLN A 246 -6.12 19.75 -8.18
C GLN A 246 -6.94 19.22 -7.01
N THR A 247 -7.91 18.32 -7.22
CA THR A 247 -8.54 17.61 -6.08
C THR A 247 -7.46 16.74 -5.51
N SER A 248 -6.65 17.37 -4.66
CA SER A 248 -5.65 16.76 -3.83
C SER A 248 -6.40 15.76 -2.97
N PHE A 249 -5.69 14.75 -2.46
CA PHE A 249 -6.23 13.91 -1.40
C PHE A 249 -6.94 14.75 -0.31
N LEU A 250 -6.49 15.99 -0.11
CA LEU A 250 -6.99 17.00 0.82
C LEU A 250 -8.37 17.61 0.50
N ASP A 251 -8.81 17.52 -0.75
CA ASP A 251 -10.10 18.04 -1.20
C ASP A 251 -11.21 16.98 -1.10
N LEU A 252 -10.84 15.74 -0.77
CA LEU A 252 -11.79 14.74 -0.35
C LEU A 252 -12.49 15.20 0.95
N PRO A 253 -13.80 14.92 1.10
CA PRO A 253 -14.50 15.12 2.37
C PRO A 253 -13.72 14.47 3.52
N ARG A 254 -13.72 15.12 4.69
CA ARG A 254 -12.98 14.65 5.88
C ARG A 254 -13.25 13.17 6.16
N GLU A 255 -14.52 12.76 6.05
CA GLU A 255 -14.98 11.39 6.23
C GLU A 255 -14.28 10.39 5.31
N VAL A 256 -14.11 10.73 4.03
CA VAL A 256 -13.46 9.85 3.05
C VAL A 256 -11.95 9.76 3.29
N ARG A 257 -11.31 10.89 3.63
CA ARG A 257 -9.89 10.89 4.02
C ARG A 257 -9.67 10.05 5.28
N ASP A 258 -10.53 10.21 6.26
CA ASP A 258 -10.48 9.49 7.52
C ASP A 258 -10.65 7.97 7.30
N MET A 259 -11.53 7.55 6.39
CA MET A 259 -11.62 6.14 5.98
C MET A 259 -10.32 5.64 5.35
N VAL A 260 -9.72 6.38 4.42
CA VAL A 260 -8.45 5.99 3.80
C VAL A 260 -7.32 5.94 4.82
N TYR A 261 -7.30 6.89 5.76
CA TYR A 261 -6.38 6.86 6.88
C TYR A 261 -6.61 5.62 7.73
N ASP A 262 -7.83 5.30 8.16
CA ASP A 262 -8.12 4.12 8.97
C ASP A 262 -7.72 2.81 8.27
N TYR A 263 -7.83 2.74 6.93
CA TYR A 263 -7.37 1.59 6.15
C TYR A 263 -5.84 1.48 6.06
N ALA A 264 -5.14 2.61 6.00
CA ALA A 264 -3.68 2.66 5.86
C ALA A 264 -2.94 2.75 7.20
N PHE A 265 -3.64 3.10 8.28
CA PHE A 265 -3.08 3.32 9.59
C PHE A 265 -3.03 2.00 10.35
N GLU A 266 -1.85 1.38 10.35
CA GLU A 266 -1.60 0.29 11.28
C GLU A 266 -1.39 0.88 12.69
N ASP A 267 -2.29 0.53 13.61
CA ASP A 267 -2.28 1.09 14.95
C ASP A 267 -1.14 0.50 15.78
N ILE A 268 -0.03 1.25 15.84
CA ILE A 268 1.10 0.91 16.69
C ILE A 268 0.70 1.14 18.14
N LYS A 269 0.48 0.03 18.87
CA LYS A 269 0.05 0.07 20.26
C LYS A 269 1.16 0.48 21.23
N PHE A 270 2.42 0.24 20.90
CA PHE A 270 3.53 0.49 21.81
C PHE A 270 4.87 0.62 21.07
N SER A 271 5.82 1.34 21.67
CA SER A 271 7.17 1.55 21.13
C SER A 271 8.22 1.61 22.23
N ASN A 272 9.44 1.16 21.93
CA ASN A 272 10.57 1.16 22.85
C ASN A 272 11.06 2.61 23.09
N ALA A 273 11.27 2.98 24.35
CA ALA A 273 11.73 4.31 24.77
C ALA A 273 13.14 4.66 24.26
N PHE A 274 13.97 3.66 23.97
CA PHE A 274 15.37 3.81 23.59
C PHE A 274 15.61 3.89 22.07
N THR A 275 14.58 3.69 21.24
CA THR A 275 14.73 3.82 19.79
C THR A 275 14.72 5.29 19.38
N THR A 276 15.76 5.73 18.66
CA THR A 276 15.91 7.11 18.15
C THR A 276 14.92 7.45 17.03
N GLN A 277 14.27 6.44 16.44
CA GLN A 277 13.35 6.59 15.32
C GLN A 277 11.89 6.63 15.81
N THR A 278 11.05 7.36 15.07
CA THR A 278 9.59 7.30 15.23
C THR A 278 9.11 5.86 15.01
N ALA A 279 8.02 5.49 15.68
CA ALA A 279 7.38 4.19 15.50
C ALA A 279 6.87 3.98 14.05
N TYR A 280 6.48 5.09 13.42
CA TYR A 280 5.93 5.12 12.07
C TYR A 280 7.06 5.28 11.05
N SER A 281 7.58 4.17 10.51
CA SER A 281 8.55 4.19 9.41
C SER A 281 7.86 4.31 8.04
N PRO A 282 8.59 4.58 6.94
CA PRO A 282 8.02 4.53 5.58
C PRO A 282 7.42 3.17 5.20
N GLU A 283 7.82 2.10 5.88
CA GLU A 283 7.28 0.74 5.68
C GLU A 283 5.96 0.55 6.44
N ILE A 284 5.86 1.11 7.66
CA ILE A 284 4.71 0.91 8.56
C ILE A 284 3.59 1.93 8.27
N LEU A 285 3.93 3.19 8.00
CA LEU A 285 2.96 4.23 7.63
C LEU A 285 3.50 5.10 6.49
N PRO A 286 3.51 4.58 5.24
CA PRO A 286 4.07 5.29 4.09
C PRO A 286 3.44 6.68 3.88
N LEU A 287 2.13 6.81 4.12
CA LEU A 287 1.38 8.06 3.92
C LEU A 287 1.94 9.26 4.71
N LEU A 288 2.59 9.00 5.85
CA LEU A 288 3.22 10.06 6.64
C LEU A 288 4.38 10.76 5.89
N TYR A 289 4.97 10.07 4.90
CA TYR A 289 6.16 10.47 4.16
C TYR A 289 5.88 10.91 2.72
N VAL A 290 4.66 10.74 2.23
CA VAL A 290 4.29 11.04 0.83
C VAL A 290 4.15 12.55 0.59
N HIS A 291 3.50 13.27 1.51
CA HIS A 291 3.21 14.68 1.30
C HIS A 291 3.06 15.44 2.62
N LYS A 292 3.60 16.66 2.70
CA LYS A 292 3.61 17.47 3.94
C LYS A 292 2.22 17.71 4.52
N ILE A 293 1.24 18.04 3.68
CA ILE A 293 -0.11 18.36 4.18
C ILE A 293 -0.85 17.09 4.65
N ILE A 294 -0.63 15.94 4.00
CA ILE A 294 -1.16 14.65 4.47
C ILE A 294 -0.52 14.30 5.81
N SER A 295 0.78 14.55 5.95
CA SER A 295 1.52 14.38 7.20
C SER A 295 0.92 15.25 8.31
N GLU A 296 0.66 16.54 8.05
CA GLU A 296 0.03 17.46 9.00
C GLU A 296 -1.40 17.04 9.38
N ASP A 297 -2.18 16.50 8.45
CA ASP A 297 -3.56 16.05 8.69
C ASP A 297 -3.61 14.70 9.44
N LEU A 298 -2.60 13.85 9.25
CA LEU A 298 -2.41 12.59 9.99
C LEU A 298 -1.81 12.81 11.38
N GLN A 299 -1.03 13.87 11.59
CA GLN A 299 -0.34 14.13 12.86
C GLN A 299 -1.26 13.97 14.08
N PRO A 300 -2.48 14.55 14.16
CA PRO A 300 -3.43 14.38 15.26
C PRO A 300 -3.76 12.92 15.64
N ARG A 301 -3.64 11.98 14.71
CA ARG A 301 -3.96 10.55 14.89
C ARG A 301 -2.78 9.72 15.41
N LEU A 302 -1.55 10.23 15.25
CA LEU A 302 -0.34 9.51 15.70
C LEU A 302 -0.29 9.41 17.23
N TYR A 303 0.13 8.24 17.69
CA TYR A 303 0.30 7.88 19.10
C TYR A 303 -0.99 7.98 19.94
N GLN A 304 -2.16 7.92 19.32
CA GLN A 304 -3.41 7.75 20.05
C GLN A 304 -3.46 6.34 20.68
N ASN A 305 -3.74 6.25 21.98
CA ASN A 305 -3.75 4.97 22.71
C ASN A 305 -2.42 4.19 22.64
N HIS A 306 -1.30 4.90 22.50
CA HIS A 306 0.04 4.34 22.41
C HIS A 306 0.75 4.27 23.77
N ALA A 307 1.52 3.21 23.96
CA ALA A 307 2.37 3.00 25.13
C ALA A 307 3.87 3.17 24.83
N ILE A 308 4.57 3.93 25.66
CA ILE A 308 6.04 3.94 25.66
C ILE A 308 6.51 2.80 26.56
N VAL A 309 7.36 1.91 26.05
CA VAL A 309 7.90 0.78 26.80
C VAL A 309 9.35 1.05 27.17
N ILE A 310 9.66 0.95 28.46
CA ILE A 310 11.02 0.98 29.00
C ILE A 310 11.35 -0.46 29.40
N PRO A 311 12.10 -1.20 28.57
CA PRO A 311 12.58 -2.52 28.95
C PRO A 311 13.75 -2.38 29.93
N LEU A 312 13.64 -3.03 31.07
CA LEU A 312 14.67 -3.20 32.09
C LEU A 312 15.03 -4.69 32.15
N GLN A 313 16.07 -5.04 31.40
CA GLN A 313 16.68 -6.36 31.48
C GLN A 313 17.63 -6.39 32.67
N GLU A 314 17.52 -7.41 33.51
CA GLU A 314 18.24 -7.55 34.78
C GLU A 314 18.08 -6.34 35.71
N PRO A 315 16.96 -6.23 36.45
CA PRO A 315 16.71 -5.11 37.37
C PRO A 315 17.84 -4.86 38.38
N SER A 316 18.58 -5.91 38.77
CA SER A 316 19.77 -5.82 39.63
C SER A 316 20.89 -4.96 39.03
N THR A 317 21.13 -5.08 37.73
CA THR A 317 22.11 -4.25 37.01
C THR A 317 21.67 -2.80 36.88
N TYR A 318 20.35 -2.55 36.76
CA TYR A 318 19.80 -1.20 36.79
C TYR A 318 19.88 -0.61 38.20
N ALA A 319 19.60 -1.37 39.26
CA ALA A 319 19.65 -0.89 40.63
C ALA A 319 21.08 -0.49 41.05
N THR A 320 22.09 -1.27 40.68
CA THR A 320 23.52 -1.02 41.01
C THR A 320 24.23 -0.07 40.05
N GLY A 321 23.83 -0.03 38.79
CA GLY A 321 24.56 0.67 37.75
C GLY A 321 24.47 2.20 37.87
N GLU A 322 25.48 2.90 37.35
CA GLU A 322 25.50 4.37 37.27
C GLU A 322 24.52 4.95 36.24
N TRP A 323 23.93 4.11 35.39
CA TRP A 323 23.08 4.57 34.29
C TRP A 323 21.63 4.84 34.73
N SER A 324 20.99 5.87 34.19
CA SER A 324 19.60 6.26 34.44
C SER A 324 18.76 6.12 33.16
N ILE A 325 17.46 5.90 33.30
CA ILE A 325 16.50 5.85 32.18
C ILE A 325 16.43 7.20 31.46
N VAL A 326 16.49 8.28 32.23
CA VAL A 326 16.18 9.66 31.82
C VAL A 326 17.04 10.16 30.65
N PRO A 327 18.39 10.11 30.71
CA PRO A 327 19.23 10.56 29.61
C PRO A 327 19.16 9.66 28.36
N ARG A 328 18.58 8.46 28.48
CA ARG A 328 18.56 7.46 27.40
C ARG A 328 17.25 7.42 26.63
N ILE A 329 16.22 8.13 27.07
CA ILE A 329 14.97 8.24 26.29
C ILE A 329 15.26 8.98 24.99
N ALA A 330 15.30 8.22 23.90
CA ALA A 330 15.65 8.70 22.57
C ALA A 330 14.41 8.94 21.68
N CYS A 331 13.22 8.70 22.22
CA CYS A 331 12.00 8.78 21.45
C CYS A 331 11.65 10.20 20.98
N SER A 332 10.91 10.27 19.86
CA SER A 332 10.54 11.54 19.24
C SER A 332 9.71 12.44 20.18
N LYS A 333 9.86 13.75 20.04
CA LYS A 333 9.08 14.75 20.81
C LYS A 333 7.57 14.52 20.74
N MET A 334 7.07 14.11 19.58
CA MET A 334 5.65 13.84 19.36
C MET A 334 5.16 12.61 20.13
N MET A 335 5.98 11.56 20.21
CA MET A 335 5.70 10.36 21.00
C MET A 335 5.62 10.70 22.49
N GLN A 336 6.57 11.48 23.01
CA GLN A 336 6.59 11.95 24.40
C GLN A 336 5.34 12.77 24.75
N GLN A 337 4.94 13.67 23.84
CA GLN A 337 3.82 14.57 24.06
C GLN A 337 2.43 13.91 24.02
N ARG A 338 2.30 12.70 23.45
CA ARG A 338 0.98 12.13 23.11
C ARG A 338 0.72 10.73 23.65
N SER A 339 1.76 9.97 23.93
CA SER A 339 1.58 8.63 24.49
C SER A 339 0.88 8.72 25.84
N ASN A 340 -0.17 7.93 26.02
CA ASN A 340 -0.99 7.98 27.23
C ASN A 340 -0.61 6.91 28.25
N THR A 341 0.26 5.97 27.86
CA THR A 341 0.68 4.86 28.72
C THR A 341 2.20 4.78 28.74
N LEU A 342 2.75 4.53 29.92
CA LEU A 342 4.15 4.20 30.12
C LEU A 342 4.19 2.80 30.70
N ILE A 343 4.89 1.89 30.04
CA ILE A 343 5.08 0.51 30.48
C ILE A 343 6.53 0.41 30.92
N ILE A 344 6.75 0.13 32.20
CA ILE A 344 8.04 -0.32 32.70
C ILE A 344 8.01 -1.84 32.67
N GLU A 345 8.81 -2.41 31.80
CA GLU A 345 8.82 -3.84 31.56
C GLU A 345 10.10 -4.41 32.12
N MET A 346 9.99 -5.29 33.10
CA MET A 346 11.12 -5.85 33.82
C MET A 346 11.21 -7.34 33.55
N SER A 347 12.42 -7.81 33.22
CA SER A 347 12.72 -9.21 32.96
C SER A 347 14.09 -9.57 33.51
N GLN A 348 14.22 -10.72 34.15
CA GLN A 348 15.47 -11.28 34.65
C GLN A 348 15.67 -12.68 34.09
N THR A 349 16.91 -12.99 33.75
CA THR A 349 17.39 -14.34 33.48
C THR A 349 17.63 -15.07 34.80
N THR A 350 17.78 -16.39 34.81
CA THR A 350 18.03 -17.19 36.03
C THR A 350 19.36 -16.89 36.74
N ILE A 351 20.07 -15.81 36.38
CA ILE A 351 21.36 -15.40 36.93
C ILE A 351 21.31 -13.89 37.15
N SER A 352 21.34 -13.46 38.42
CA SER A 352 21.40 -12.04 38.81
C SER A 352 22.80 -11.70 39.31
N TYR A 353 23.33 -10.54 38.88
CA TYR A 353 24.60 -10.02 39.37
C TYR A 353 24.33 -8.87 40.34
N TYR A 354 24.30 -9.15 41.64
CA TYR A 354 24.18 -8.13 42.67
C TYR A 354 25.17 -8.39 43.81
N PRO A 355 26.19 -7.53 44.03
CA PRO A 355 27.10 -7.67 45.15
C PRO A 355 26.40 -7.18 46.42
N ASP A 356 25.87 -8.09 47.22
CA ASP A 356 25.50 -7.77 48.60
C ASP A 356 26.68 -8.09 49.53
N SER A 357 27.48 -7.06 49.84
CA SER A 357 28.63 -7.09 50.76
C SER A 357 28.27 -7.39 52.24
N ASP A 358 27.06 -7.84 52.52
CA ASP A 358 26.60 -8.14 53.88
C ASP A 358 26.58 -9.65 54.16
N LEU A 359 26.89 -10.47 53.15
CA LEU A 359 27.31 -11.87 53.32
C LEU A 359 28.84 -11.85 53.48
N GLU A 360 29.34 -12.32 54.62
CA GLU A 360 30.77 -12.36 54.94
C GLU A 360 31.57 -13.02 53.80
N ASP A 361 32.74 -12.42 53.52
CA ASP A 361 33.68 -12.80 52.46
C ASP A 361 33.91 -14.31 52.33
N ASP A 362 33.42 -14.92 51.24
CA ASP A 362 34.04 -16.10 50.65
C ASP A 362 34.48 -15.73 49.23
N GLU A 363 35.77 -15.41 49.07
CA GLU A 363 36.41 -14.95 47.82
C GLU A 363 36.45 -16.01 46.70
N ASP A 364 35.77 -17.16 46.84
CA ASP A 364 35.84 -18.30 45.92
C ASP A 364 34.48 -18.87 45.46
N GLU A 365 33.34 -18.20 45.70
CA GLU A 365 32.03 -18.70 45.23
C GLU A 365 31.63 -18.14 43.85
N ASP A 366 31.25 -19.06 42.96
CA ASP A 366 30.55 -18.79 41.69
C ASP A 366 29.35 -17.83 41.89
N PRO A 367 28.90 -17.07 40.86
CA PRO A 367 27.81 -16.11 41.00
C PRO A 367 26.59 -16.75 41.68
N VAL A 368 26.26 -16.24 42.87
CA VAL A 368 25.19 -16.74 43.74
C VAL A 368 23.87 -16.84 42.95
N GLU A 369 23.28 -18.03 42.94
CA GLU A 369 21.97 -18.27 42.34
C GLU A 369 20.90 -17.45 43.08
N ASP A 370 20.42 -16.43 42.37
CA ASP A 370 19.00 -16.20 42.05
C ASP A 370 18.11 -15.53 43.15
N ASP A 371 18.42 -15.64 44.45
CA ASP A 371 17.45 -15.36 45.53
C ASP A 371 17.53 -13.98 46.24
N THR A 372 18.75 -13.53 46.53
CA THR A 372 18.99 -12.50 47.57
C THR A 372 18.72 -11.06 47.11
N PHE A 373 18.74 -10.77 45.81
CA PHE A 373 18.49 -9.42 45.29
C PHE A 373 17.08 -8.91 45.62
N TRP A 374 16.12 -9.83 45.69
CA TRP A 374 14.72 -9.51 45.97
C TRP A 374 14.38 -9.64 47.45
N ASP A 375 15.31 -10.09 48.30
CA ASP A 375 15.14 -10.12 49.76
C ASP A 375 14.81 -8.69 50.25
N PRO A 376 13.75 -8.52 51.07
CA PRO A 376 13.30 -7.20 51.49
C PRO A 376 14.38 -6.40 52.22
N ASP A 377 15.34 -7.08 52.86
CA ASP A 377 16.43 -6.44 53.56
C ASP A 377 17.64 -6.13 52.70
N SER A 378 17.76 -6.76 51.52
CA SER A 378 18.84 -6.50 50.58
C SER A 378 18.89 -5.04 50.14
N ARG A 379 20.10 -4.58 49.81
CA ARG A 379 20.27 -3.26 49.18
C ARG A 379 19.59 -3.19 47.82
N GLY A 380 19.49 -4.32 47.11
CA GLY A 380 18.90 -4.40 45.78
C GLY A 380 17.40 -4.11 45.77
N ALA A 381 16.66 -4.81 46.62
CA ALA A 381 15.21 -4.64 46.76
C ALA A 381 14.81 -3.23 47.21
N LYS A 382 15.67 -2.54 47.97
CA LYS A 382 15.47 -1.15 48.40
C LYS A 382 15.88 -0.14 47.32
N ALA A 383 17.03 -0.34 46.68
CA ALA A 383 17.58 0.61 45.70
C ALA A 383 16.79 0.66 44.38
N LEU A 384 16.27 -0.48 43.92
CA LEU A 384 15.52 -0.57 42.66
C LEU A 384 14.27 0.35 42.63
N PRO A 385 13.28 0.20 43.53
CA PRO A 385 12.10 1.06 43.50
C PRO A 385 12.45 2.52 43.78
N GLN A 386 13.41 2.80 44.66
CA GLN A 386 13.88 4.15 44.93
C GLN A 386 14.40 4.85 43.66
N LYS A 387 15.32 4.19 42.95
CA LYS A 387 15.95 4.73 41.73
C LYS A 387 14.94 4.82 40.59
N LEU A 388 14.18 3.77 40.35
CA LEU A 388 13.19 3.69 39.27
C LEU A 388 12.12 4.78 39.42
N ILE A 389 11.57 4.95 40.61
CA ILE A 389 10.52 5.94 40.85
C ILE A 389 11.08 7.36 40.74
N SER A 390 12.33 7.60 41.19
CA SER A 390 13.01 8.88 40.98
C SER A 390 13.16 9.21 39.50
N ASP A 391 13.62 8.23 38.70
CA ASP A 391 13.74 8.39 37.25
C ASP A 391 12.37 8.67 36.60
N ILE A 392 11.33 7.91 36.92
CA ILE A 392 9.97 8.11 36.38
C ILE A 392 9.45 9.51 36.73
N LEU A 393 9.65 9.97 37.97
CA LEU A 393 9.22 11.31 38.39
C LEU A 393 9.89 12.43 37.58
N SER A 394 11.14 12.25 37.19
CA SER A 394 11.84 13.22 36.35
C SER A 394 11.24 13.32 34.93
N LEU A 395 10.56 12.26 34.45
CA LEU A 395 9.88 12.22 33.15
C LEU A 395 8.53 12.97 33.16
N LYS A 396 8.07 13.43 34.32
CA LYS A 396 6.77 14.11 34.46
C LYS A 396 6.61 15.29 33.50
N GLN A 397 7.65 16.08 33.31
CA GLN A 397 7.59 17.26 32.44
C GLN A 397 7.63 16.90 30.95
N SER A 398 8.26 15.78 30.59
CA SER A 398 8.37 15.35 29.19
C SER A 398 7.17 14.56 28.70
N LEU A 399 6.36 13.97 29.60
CA LEU A 399 5.22 13.12 29.28
C LEU A 399 3.87 13.72 29.72
N PRO A 400 3.42 14.85 29.13
CA PRO A 400 2.22 15.58 29.58
C PRO A 400 0.90 14.86 29.30
N ALA A 401 0.84 13.94 28.32
CA ALA A 401 -0.37 13.19 27.97
C ALA A 401 -0.54 11.89 28.75
N LEU A 402 0.38 11.58 29.66
CA LEU A 402 0.41 10.30 30.37
C LEU A 402 -0.80 10.14 31.30
N ARG A 403 -1.51 9.03 31.15
CA ARG A 403 -2.70 8.65 31.93
C ARG A 403 -2.54 7.32 32.66
N THR A 404 -1.59 6.48 32.27
CA THR A 404 -1.33 5.19 32.92
C THR A 404 0.17 4.94 33.02
N ILE A 405 0.63 4.52 34.19
CA ILE A 405 1.95 3.93 34.39
C ILE A 405 1.72 2.47 34.76
N LYS A 406 2.22 1.56 33.93
CA LYS A 406 2.07 0.13 34.08
C LYS A 406 3.45 -0.47 34.38
N PHE A 407 3.57 -1.17 35.49
CA PHE A 407 4.72 -2.01 35.79
C PHE A 407 4.38 -3.43 35.37
N VAL A 408 5.19 -4.02 34.50
CA VAL A 408 5.03 -5.39 34.02
C VAL A 408 6.25 -6.17 34.47
N PHE A 409 6.01 -7.23 35.23
CA PHE A 409 7.04 -8.08 35.79
C PHE A 409 6.98 -9.44 35.07
N TRP A 410 8.04 -9.81 34.35
CA TRP A 410 8.22 -11.10 33.69
C TRP A 410 9.26 -11.92 34.44
N PHE A 411 8.84 -12.78 35.38
CA PHE A 411 9.80 -13.53 36.23
C PHE A 411 9.33 -14.95 36.54
N GLY A 412 10.25 -15.91 36.34
CA GLY A 412 10.22 -17.26 36.89
C GLY A 412 10.95 -17.26 38.23
N ASN A 413 10.34 -17.91 39.21
CA ASN A 413 10.82 -18.21 40.56
C ASN A 413 11.28 -17.08 41.52
N TRP A 414 10.67 -15.86 41.63
CA TRP A 414 11.18 -14.86 42.63
C TRP A 414 10.18 -13.91 43.31
N THR A 415 10.59 -13.40 44.48
CA THR A 415 9.84 -12.72 45.55
C THR A 415 9.95 -11.18 45.54
N ALA A 416 9.31 -10.46 44.62
CA ALA A 416 9.26 -8.99 44.70
C ALA A 416 8.31 -8.53 45.82
N TRP A 417 8.84 -8.23 47.02
CA TRP A 417 8.02 -7.88 48.18
C TRP A 417 7.33 -6.51 48.01
N SER A 418 6.01 -6.46 48.23
CA SER A 418 5.21 -5.25 48.03
C SER A 418 5.57 -4.10 48.98
N HIS A 419 6.02 -4.40 50.20
CA HIS A 419 6.31 -3.39 51.22
C HIS A 419 7.56 -2.54 50.90
N THR A 420 8.55 -3.07 50.17
CA THR A 420 9.73 -2.27 49.74
C THR A 420 9.36 -1.27 48.64
N TRP A 421 8.29 -1.52 47.89
CA TRP A 421 7.77 -0.63 46.85
C TRP A 421 6.76 0.39 47.37
N GLU A 422 6.14 0.12 48.52
CA GLU A 422 4.99 0.85 49.03
C GLU A 422 5.27 2.35 49.19
N GLU A 423 6.29 2.71 49.97
CA GLU A 423 6.66 4.12 50.21
C GLU A 423 6.93 4.86 48.89
N HIS A 424 7.63 4.21 47.96
CA HIS A 424 8.01 4.81 46.70
C HIS A 424 6.82 4.97 45.74
N LEU A 425 5.91 4.00 45.65
CA LEU A 425 4.69 4.11 44.87
C LEU A 425 3.74 5.17 45.44
N GLU A 426 3.67 5.31 46.77
CA GLU A 426 2.91 6.38 47.41
C GLU A 426 3.52 7.75 47.13
N LYS A 427 4.85 7.88 47.15
CA LYS A 427 5.57 9.09 46.76
C LYS A 427 5.33 9.45 45.29
N LEU A 428 5.35 8.47 44.39
CA LEU A 428 5.01 8.67 42.98
C LEU A 428 3.60 9.26 42.85
N ARG A 429 2.60 8.63 43.50
CA ARG A 429 1.20 9.06 43.46
C ARG A 429 0.99 10.45 44.07
N ALA A 430 1.66 10.76 45.17
CA ALA A 430 1.57 12.07 45.81
C ALA A 430 2.14 13.18 44.92
N THR A 431 3.21 12.88 44.17
CA THR A 431 3.90 13.84 43.32
C THR A 431 3.30 13.93 41.92
N TRP A 432 2.73 12.84 41.41
CA TRP A 432 2.12 12.72 40.08
C TRP A 432 0.78 11.96 40.17
N PRO A 433 -0.30 12.61 40.63
CA PRO A 433 -1.59 11.95 40.90
C PRO A 433 -2.43 11.63 39.67
N GLU A 434 -2.12 12.22 38.51
CA GLU A 434 -2.93 12.10 37.29
C GLU A 434 -2.90 10.69 36.65
N PRO A 435 -1.77 9.97 36.55
CA PRO A 435 -1.72 8.65 35.95
C PRO A 435 -2.27 7.56 36.89
N LEU A 436 -3.03 6.63 36.32
CA LEU A 436 -3.39 5.38 36.98
C LEU A 436 -2.17 4.47 37.07
N LEU A 437 -1.88 3.94 38.26
CA LEU A 437 -0.83 2.93 38.46
C LEU A 437 -1.42 1.53 38.25
N LYS A 438 -0.78 0.74 37.40
CA LYS A 438 -1.11 -0.67 37.14
C LYS A 438 0.10 -1.54 37.40
N ILE A 439 -0.11 -2.69 38.02
CA ILE A 439 0.95 -3.68 38.27
C ILE A 439 0.48 -4.99 37.68
N GLU A 440 1.24 -5.54 36.75
CA GLU A 440 0.96 -6.81 36.10
C GLU A 440 2.13 -7.75 36.36
N MET A 441 1.82 -8.94 36.84
CA MET A 441 2.83 -9.96 37.17
C MET A 441 2.62 -11.16 36.25
N ASN A 442 3.40 -11.23 35.17
CA ASN A 442 3.40 -12.38 34.26
C ASN A 442 4.36 -13.44 34.83
N LEU A 443 3.87 -14.11 35.87
CA LEU A 443 4.59 -15.10 36.65
C LEU A 443 4.50 -16.47 35.97
N PHE A 444 5.61 -17.20 36.00
CA PHE A 444 5.66 -18.63 35.73
C PHE A 444 5.47 -19.28 37.09
N GLU A 445 4.22 -19.53 37.49
CA GLU A 445 3.96 -20.07 38.83
C GLU A 445 4.48 -21.51 38.91
N PHE A 446 5.49 -21.72 39.77
CA PHE A 446 5.81 -23.03 40.32
C PHE A 446 4.88 -23.26 41.52
N VAL A 447 4.12 -24.34 41.51
CA VAL A 447 3.28 -24.77 42.63
C VAL A 447 3.91 -26.05 43.17
N ASP A 448 4.65 -25.95 44.26
CA ASP A 448 5.13 -27.11 45.01
C ASP A 448 3.95 -27.73 45.76
N ASP A 449 3.50 -28.91 45.32
CA ASP A 449 2.42 -29.66 45.93
C ASP A 449 2.85 -30.50 47.15
N GLN A 450 4.13 -30.48 47.52
CA GLN A 450 4.66 -31.15 48.72
C GLN A 450 4.81 -30.22 49.93
N VAL A 451 4.75 -28.90 49.76
CA VAL A 451 4.69 -27.94 50.87
C VAL A 451 3.22 -27.68 51.24
N ALA A 452 2.61 -28.67 51.88
CA ALA A 452 1.22 -28.64 52.37
C ALA A 452 1.00 -27.72 53.59
N ASP A 453 1.96 -26.89 53.98
CA ASP A 453 1.81 -25.89 55.04
C ASP A 453 2.40 -24.53 54.59
N GLY A 454 1.53 -23.65 54.08
CA GLY A 454 1.66 -22.20 54.28
C GLY A 454 2.79 -21.44 53.56
N GLY A 455 3.27 -21.89 52.39
CA GLY A 455 4.16 -21.08 51.54
C GLY A 455 3.51 -19.76 51.10
N PHE A 456 4.22 -18.64 51.19
CA PHE A 456 3.72 -17.29 50.92
C PHE A 456 3.32 -17.12 49.44
N ASN A 457 2.04 -16.84 49.18
CA ASN A 457 1.53 -16.60 47.82
C ASN A 457 1.74 -15.13 47.42
N TRP A 458 2.76 -14.87 46.58
CA TRP A 458 3.13 -13.54 46.10
C TRP A 458 2.00 -12.83 45.33
N VAL A 459 1.28 -13.57 44.49
CA VAL A 459 0.14 -13.07 43.72
C VAL A 459 -0.95 -12.58 44.68
N GLU A 460 -1.23 -13.37 45.71
CA GLU A 460 -2.23 -13.07 46.74
C GLU A 460 -1.83 -11.87 47.60
N ALA A 461 -0.54 -11.76 47.97
CA ALA A 461 -0.03 -10.61 48.72
C ALA A 461 -0.15 -9.29 47.94
N TRP A 462 0.22 -9.28 46.66
CA TRP A 462 0.04 -8.12 45.78
C TRP A 462 -1.44 -7.80 45.51
N TYR A 463 -2.27 -8.84 45.36
CA TYR A 463 -3.71 -8.70 45.15
C TYR A 463 -4.41 -8.05 46.35
N TYR A 464 -4.19 -8.54 47.57
CA TYR A 464 -4.80 -7.97 48.77
C TYR A 464 -4.28 -6.56 49.06
N TRP A 465 -2.97 -6.33 48.92
CA TRP A 465 -2.40 -4.98 49.05
C TRP A 465 -3.06 -3.99 48.06
N ALA A 466 -3.25 -4.39 46.81
CA ALA A 466 -3.90 -3.56 45.79
C ALA A 466 -5.39 -3.29 46.10
N ILE A 467 -6.12 -4.29 46.62
CA ILE A 467 -7.53 -4.18 47.00
C ILE A 467 -7.74 -3.26 48.19
N GLU A 468 -6.95 -3.40 49.24
CA GLU A 468 -7.05 -2.58 50.46
C GLU A 468 -6.87 -1.09 50.12
N ARG A 469 -5.96 -0.81 49.17
CA ARG A 469 -5.65 0.55 48.72
C ARG A 469 -6.61 1.07 47.64
N LYS A 470 -7.56 0.25 47.13
CA LYS A 470 -8.68 0.55 46.19
C LYS A 470 -8.33 1.35 44.92
N ARG A 471 -7.06 1.46 44.56
CA ARG A 471 -6.57 2.43 43.55
C ARG A 471 -5.44 1.90 42.66
N ILE A 472 -5.09 0.62 42.78
CA ILE A 472 -4.07 -0.06 41.98
C ILE A 472 -4.72 -1.30 41.38
N TRP A 473 -4.49 -1.52 40.08
CA TRP A 473 -5.08 -2.64 39.34
C TRP A 473 -4.03 -3.75 39.13
N PHE A 474 -4.44 -5.02 39.30
CA PHE A 474 -3.58 -6.21 39.32
C PHE A 474 -4.07 -7.33 38.38
N GLN A 475 -3.18 -7.93 37.58
CA GLN A 475 -3.44 -9.10 36.72
C GLN A 475 -2.18 -9.99 36.58
N ALA A 476 -2.33 -11.32 36.42
CA ALA A 476 -1.24 -12.27 36.18
C ALA A 476 -1.53 -13.25 35.01
N ASN A 477 -0.53 -13.52 34.13
CA ASN A 477 -0.67 -14.42 32.97
C ASN A 477 0.55 -15.39 32.81
N ASN A 478 0.27 -16.70 32.64
CA ASN A 478 1.24 -17.81 32.56
C ASN A 478 1.90 -18.00 31.15
N PHE A 479 3.21 -17.75 30.97
CA PHE A 479 3.97 -17.96 29.70
C PHE A 479 5.11 -19.02 29.86
N LYS A 480 5.98 -19.32 28.85
CA LYS A 480 7.25 -20.15 29.00
C LYS A 480 8.48 -19.53 28.28
N TRP A 481 9.70 -19.67 28.84
CA TRP A 481 10.95 -19.01 28.37
C TRP A 481 11.58 -19.57 27.08
N ARG A 482 11.49 -20.87 26.74
CA ARG A 482 12.13 -21.41 25.50
C ARG A 482 11.46 -20.97 24.20
N ASP A 483 10.21 -20.51 24.24
CA ASP A 483 9.48 -20.03 23.06
C ASP A 483 9.95 -18.64 22.59
N HIS A 484 10.60 -17.91 23.51
CA HIS A 484 11.26 -16.63 23.26
C HIS A 484 12.55 -16.79 22.41
N ALA A 485 13.32 -17.86 22.59
CA ALA A 485 14.65 -18.04 21.97
C ALA A 485 14.63 -18.46 20.48
N LYS A 486 13.48 -18.87 19.93
CA LYS A 486 13.38 -19.48 18.57
C LYS A 486 12.69 -18.62 17.52
N GLY A 487 12.11 -17.47 17.89
CA GLY A 487 11.56 -16.50 16.94
C GLY A 487 10.35 -16.96 16.12
N ASP A 488 9.69 -18.08 16.47
CA ASP A 488 8.51 -18.60 15.78
C ASP A 488 7.24 -18.34 16.61
N PHE A 489 6.46 -17.35 16.20
CA PHE A 489 5.32 -16.82 16.97
C PHE A 489 3.96 -17.15 16.36
N ARG A 490 3.85 -18.20 15.53
CA ARG A 490 2.58 -18.64 14.93
C ARG A 490 2.11 -19.96 15.52
N GLY A 491 0.86 -19.92 16.01
CA GLY A 491 0.20 -20.99 16.77
C GLY A 491 0.42 -22.41 16.23
N ARG A 492 1.01 -23.25 17.09
CA ARG A 492 0.97 -24.72 16.98
C ARG A 492 0.87 -25.36 18.36
N ARG A 493 0.33 -26.59 18.34
CA ARG A 493 0.22 -27.53 19.47
C ARG A 493 1.61 -27.87 19.99
N ILE A 494 1.80 -27.82 21.31
CA ILE A 494 3.07 -28.14 21.98
C ILE A 494 3.17 -29.67 22.15
N ASP A 495 4.31 -30.26 21.75
CA ASP A 495 4.72 -31.63 22.11
C ASP A 495 5.56 -31.54 23.39
N VAL A 496 5.05 -32.14 24.45
CA VAL A 496 5.56 -32.03 25.83
C VAL A 496 6.87 -32.80 26.03
N ARG A 497 7.30 -33.62 25.06
CA ARG A 497 8.49 -34.46 25.18
C ARG A 497 9.83 -33.71 25.08
N VAL A 498 9.83 -32.40 24.86
CA VAL A 498 11.05 -31.60 24.62
C VAL A 498 11.55 -30.87 25.88
N TRP A 499 10.87 -31.03 27.02
CA TRP A 499 11.32 -30.53 28.32
C TRP A 499 11.54 -31.73 29.26
N GLN A 500 12.76 -32.26 29.25
CA GLN A 500 13.25 -33.02 30.39
C GLN A 500 13.76 -31.99 31.39
N ASP A 501 12.90 -31.67 32.35
CA ASP A 501 13.26 -30.99 33.59
C ASP A 501 13.10 -32.01 34.73
N GLU A 502 13.93 -31.90 35.76
CA GLU A 502 14.17 -32.95 36.76
C GLU A 502 12.94 -33.29 37.64
N GLU A 503 11.90 -32.45 37.62
CA GLU A 503 10.67 -32.64 38.40
C GLU A 503 9.71 -33.72 37.87
N PHE A 504 9.83 -34.13 36.60
CA PHE A 504 8.94 -35.14 36.01
C PHE A 504 9.48 -36.58 36.12
N LEU A 505 10.62 -36.79 36.79
CA LEU A 505 11.28 -38.10 36.92
C LEU A 505 10.47 -39.16 37.72
N GLY A 506 9.32 -38.79 38.31
CA GLY A 506 8.52 -39.70 39.14
C GLY A 506 7.04 -39.87 38.76
N TRP A 507 6.53 -39.19 37.73
CA TRP A 507 5.12 -39.24 37.37
C TRP A 507 4.86 -40.24 36.23
N ASP A 508 3.78 -41.01 36.31
CA ASP A 508 3.34 -41.82 35.17
C ASP A 508 2.71 -40.96 34.08
N ASP A 509 2.81 -41.43 32.83
CA ASP A 509 2.36 -40.73 31.63
C ASP A 509 0.87 -40.32 31.69
N GLU A 510 0.05 -41.03 32.47
CA GLU A 510 -1.41 -40.81 32.55
C GLU A 510 -1.77 -39.62 33.46
N LYS A 511 -0.99 -39.38 34.51
CA LYS A 511 -1.14 -38.20 35.39
C LYS A 511 -0.71 -36.91 34.71
N ALA A 512 0.38 -36.96 33.94
CA ALA A 512 0.85 -35.82 33.15
C ALA A 512 -0.20 -35.39 32.10
N ASP A 513 -0.83 -36.36 31.43
CA ASP A 513 -1.82 -36.12 30.36
C ASP A 513 -3.16 -35.53 30.88
N ARG A 514 -3.61 -35.93 32.07
CA ARG A 514 -4.85 -35.38 32.68
C ARG A 514 -4.73 -33.92 33.10
N ALA A 515 -3.55 -33.47 33.51
CA ALA A 515 -3.32 -32.07 33.92
C ALA A 515 -3.37 -31.12 32.70
N LEU A 516 -2.87 -31.58 31.55
CA LEU A 516 -2.75 -30.80 30.31
C LEU A 516 -4.10 -30.47 29.64
N HIS A 517 -5.14 -31.25 29.90
CA HIS A 517 -6.38 -31.19 29.12
C HIS A 517 -7.45 -30.18 29.59
N LYS A 518 -7.24 -29.44 30.70
CA LYS A 518 -8.40 -28.82 31.41
C LYS A 518 -8.78 -27.38 31.11
N LYS A 519 -7.98 -26.48 30.51
CA LYS A 519 -8.47 -25.11 30.23
C LYS A 519 -7.86 -24.48 28.97
N ARG A 520 -8.74 -24.15 28.01
CA ARG A 520 -8.46 -23.25 26.89
C ARG A 520 -8.48 -21.81 27.40
N CYS A 521 -7.34 -21.14 27.38
CA CYS A 521 -7.24 -19.68 27.46
C CYS A 521 -6.22 -19.20 26.43
N GLU A 522 -6.56 -18.14 25.72
CA GLU A 522 -5.82 -17.58 24.59
C GLU A 522 -5.36 -16.17 24.98
N VAL A 523 -4.04 -15.89 25.01
CA VAL A 523 -3.48 -14.55 25.25
C VAL A 523 -2.22 -14.35 24.41
N LYS A 524 -2.06 -13.13 23.86
CA LYS A 524 -1.01 -12.73 22.91
C LYS A 524 0.02 -11.81 23.59
N PRO A 525 1.34 -12.03 23.44
CA PRO A 525 2.35 -11.03 23.76
C PRO A 525 2.59 -10.05 22.59
N LEU A 526 3.03 -8.85 22.93
CA LEU A 526 3.40 -7.76 22.02
C LEU A 526 4.87 -7.42 22.33
N PHE A 527 5.81 -7.58 21.39
CA PHE A 527 7.18 -7.07 21.60
C PHE A 527 7.81 -6.37 20.39
N VAL A 528 8.49 -5.27 20.73
CA VAL A 528 9.39 -4.42 19.95
C VAL A 528 10.83 -4.77 20.35
N ARG A 529 11.77 -4.77 19.39
CA ARG A 529 13.18 -5.19 19.57
C ARG A 529 13.86 -4.55 20.80
N THR A 530 14.60 -5.36 21.54
CA THR A 530 15.43 -5.00 22.70
C THR A 530 16.76 -4.39 22.26
N CYS A 531 17.28 -3.40 22.99
CA CYS A 531 18.62 -2.83 22.79
C CYS A 531 19.61 -3.42 23.80
N ASP A 532 20.88 -3.58 23.42
CA ASP A 532 21.95 -4.04 24.33
C ASP A 532 22.27 -3.03 25.46
N MET A 533 23.10 -3.42 26.43
CA MET A 533 23.52 -2.56 27.56
C MET A 533 24.15 -1.20 27.16
N LYS A 534 24.51 -1.04 25.87
CA LYS A 534 25.07 0.18 25.28
C LYS A 534 24.04 0.96 24.44
N GLY A 535 22.77 0.55 24.43
CA GLY A 535 21.70 1.22 23.69
C GLY A 535 21.72 0.96 22.18
N ARG A 536 22.35 -0.12 21.71
CA ARG A 536 22.33 -0.51 20.29
C ARG A 536 21.19 -1.49 20.03
N VAL A 537 20.39 -1.18 19.00
CA VAL A 537 19.28 -2.02 18.49
C VAL A 537 19.81 -3.31 17.90
#